data_AF-A0A1J3ZYP2-F1
#
_entry.id   AF-A0A1J3ZYP2-F1
#
_cell.length_a   1.000
_cell.length_b   1.000
_cell.length_c   1.000
_cell.angle_alpha   90.00
_cell.angle_beta   90.00
_cell.angle_gamma   90.00
#
_symmetry.space_group_name_H-M   'P 1'
#
loop_
_entity.id
_entity.type
_entity.pdbx_description
1 polymer ?
#
loop_
_entity_poly.entity_id
_entity_poly.type
_entity_poly.pdbx_seq_one_letter_code
_entity_poly.pdbx_strand_id
1 'polypeptide(L)'
;MKAKIIILILILTLIGLGGHTLHKNKKENYITKQEKRIDLYFKHNLKNYQTMKINNFKKSPMKGYFIDGYINDDKTLEFEAYISSADNHQFTGDVGYDTDGVGKLFKEKNAKDKLTPNDIIKKENLNKKDYEVDPPLIWGF
;
A
#
# COMPACT_ATOMS: atom_id res chain seq x y z
N MET A 1 45.54 -9.21 17.47
CA MET A 1 44.29 -8.69 18.10
C MET A 1 43.71 -7.50 17.35
N LYS A 2 44.48 -6.43 17.08
CA LYS A 2 44.01 -5.21 16.41
C LYS A 2 43.38 -5.43 15.01
N ALA A 3 44.03 -6.22 14.14
CA ALA A 3 43.49 -6.53 12.81
C ALA A 3 42.17 -7.32 12.85
N LYS A 4 42.01 -8.25 13.80
CA LYS A 4 40.76 -9.02 13.99
C LYS A 4 39.61 -8.12 14.45
N ILE A 5 39.89 -7.13 15.31
CA ILE A 5 38.92 -6.12 15.77
C ILE A 5 38.50 -5.21 14.60
N ILE A 6 39.45 -4.76 13.77
CA ILE A 6 39.15 -3.92 12.60
C ILE A 6 38.28 -4.68 11.58
N ILE A 7 38.59 -5.95 11.31
CA ILE A 7 37.79 -6.81 10.41
C ILE A 7 36.36 -7.00 10.97
N LEU A 8 36.22 -7.21 12.28
CA LEU A 8 34.91 -7.35 12.92
C LEU A 8 34.06 -6.07 12.79
N ILE A 9 34.67 -4.90 12.98
CA ILE A 9 33.99 -3.61 12.82
C ILE A 9 33.57 -3.40 11.35
N LEU A 10 34.43 -3.75 10.38
CA LEU A 10 34.10 -3.69 8.95
C LEU A 10 32.89 -4.58 8.60
N ILE A 11 32.87 -5.82 9.10
CA ILE A 11 31.73 -6.74 8.89
C ILE A 11 30.44 -6.16 9.48
N LEU A 12 30.49 -5.63 10.70
CA LEU A 12 29.32 -5.00 11.34
C LEU A 12 28.82 -3.79 10.54
N THR A 13 29.73 -2.95 10.00
CA THR A 13 29.34 -1.81 9.16
C THR A 13 28.71 -2.24 7.84
N LEU A 14 29.21 -3.28 7.19
CA LEU A 14 28.65 -3.82 5.94
C LEU A 14 27.27 -4.45 6.18
N ILE A 15 27.08 -5.17 7.28
CA ILE A 15 25.77 -5.73 7.67
C ILE A 15 24.78 -4.59 7.96
N GLY A 16 25.21 -3.54 8.67
CA GLY A 16 24.36 -2.37 8.95
C GLY A 16 23.92 -1.63 7.69
N LEU A 17 24.87 -1.35 6.78
CA LEU A 17 24.60 -0.70 5.50
C LEU A 17 23.72 -1.55 4.59
N GLY A 18 24.03 -2.85 4.45
CA GLY A 18 23.25 -3.80 3.65
C GLY A 18 21.85 -4.03 4.20
N GLY A 19 21.70 -4.16 5.52
CA GLY A 19 20.41 -4.27 6.19
C GLY A 19 19.53 -3.04 5.98
N HIS A 20 20.11 -1.85 6.07
CA HIS A 20 19.40 -0.59 5.85
C HIS A 20 18.89 -0.45 4.40
N THR A 21 19.72 -0.72 3.40
CA THR A 21 19.32 -0.63 1.98
C THR A 21 18.27 -1.67 1.60
N LEU A 22 18.45 -2.93 2.03
CA LEU A 22 17.47 -3.99 1.82
C LEU A 22 16.11 -3.66 2.46
N HIS A 23 16.11 -3.10 3.67
CA HIS A 23 14.89 -2.70 4.35
C HIS A 23 14.15 -1.58 3.62
N LYS A 24 14.86 -0.53 3.21
CA LYS A 24 14.29 0.58 2.45
C LYS A 24 13.63 0.07 1.16
N ASN A 25 14.33 -0.79 0.42
CA ASN A 25 13.80 -1.40 -0.80
C ASN A 25 12.53 -2.24 -0.54
N LYS A 26 12.49 -3.01 0.55
CA LYS A 26 11.30 -3.80 0.92
C LYS A 26 10.10 -2.91 1.28
N LYS A 27 10.33 -1.83 2.03
CA LYS A 27 9.29 -0.85 2.38
C LYS A 27 8.74 -0.17 1.13
N GLU A 28 9.61 0.35 0.27
CA GLU A 28 9.21 1.01 -0.98
C GLU A 28 8.44 0.03 -1.88
N ASN A 29 8.94 -1.20 -2.05
CA ASN A 29 8.23 -2.23 -2.81
C ASN A 29 6.84 -2.53 -2.22
N TYR A 30 6.72 -2.68 -0.90
CA TYR A 30 5.43 -2.88 -0.25
C TYR A 30 4.47 -1.72 -0.52
N ILE A 31 4.92 -0.47 -0.31
CA ILE A 31 4.10 0.71 -0.59
C ILE A 31 3.63 0.67 -2.04
N THR A 32 4.54 0.60 -3.02
CA THR A 32 4.22 0.55 -4.46
C THR A 32 3.22 -0.55 -4.82
N LYS A 33 3.28 -1.72 -4.18
CA LYS A 33 2.29 -2.80 -4.41
C LYS A 33 0.91 -2.44 -3.89
N GLN A 34 0.81 -1.80 -2.73
CA GLN A 34 -0.46 -1.30 -2.20
C GLN A 34 -1.00 -0.16 -3.06
N GLU A 35 -0.14 0.73 -3.59
CA GLU A 35 -0.58 1.77 -4.54
C GLU A 35 -1.22 1.11 -5.78
N LYS A 36 -0.59 0.08 -6.35
CA LYS A 36 -1.16 -0.67 -7.48
C LYS A 36 -2.50 -1.33 -7.15
N ARG A 37 -2.69 -1.86 -5.93
CA ARG A 37 -3.98 -2.44 -5.51
C ARG A 37 -5.07 -1.37 -5.38
N ILE A 38 -4.74 -0.19 -4.84
CA ILE A 38 -5.70 0.92 -4.71
C ILE A 38 -6.05 1.50 -6.08
N ASP A 39 -5.06 1.70 -6.96
CA ASP A 39 -5.27 2.13 -8.35
C ASP A 39 -6.19 1.16 -9.09
N LEU A 40 -5.92 -0.15 -8.96
CA LEU A 40 -6.77 -1.20 -9.53
C LEU A 40 -8.21 -1.09 -9.02
N TYR A 41 -8.40 -0.90 -7.72
CA TYR A 41 -9.72 -0.73 -7.12
C TYR A 41 -10.45 0.50 -7.69
N PHE A 42 -9.80 1.67 -7.74
CA PHE A 42 -10.44 2.88 -8.25
C PHE A 42 -10.76 2.80 -9.73
N LYS A 43 -9.86 2.27 -10.55
CA LYS A 43 -10.09 2.05 -11.99
C LYS A 43 -11.36 1.24 -12.26
N HIS A 44 -11.64 0.26 -11.42
CA HIS A 44 -12.80 -0.61 -11.56
C HIS A 44 -14.07 -0.03 -10.94
N ASN A 45 -13.96 0.69 -9.83
CA ASN A 45 -15.12 1.09 -9.05
C ASN A 45 -15.54 2.55 -9.25
N LEU A 46 -14.69 3.42 -9.81
CA LEU A 46 -15.00 4.84 -10.04
C LEU A 46 -15.31 5.13 -11.52
N LYS A 47 -16.22 6.08 -11.75
CA LYS A 47 -16.47 6.74 -13.04
C LYS A 47 -15.44 7.86 -13.20
N ASN A 48 -14.96 8.04 -14.43
CA ASN A 48 -14.02 9.13 -14.78
C ASN A 48 -12.72 9.13 -13.96
N TYR A 49 -12.28 7.98 -13.45
CA TYR A 49 -10.97 7.86 -12.81
C TYR A 49 -9.84 7.88 -13.84
N GLN A 50 -8.79 8.65 -13.56
CA GLN A 50 -7.61 8.79 -14.41
C GLN A 50 -6.34 8.38 -13.68
N THR A 51 -6.13 8.91 -12.47
CA THR A 51 -4.91 8.69 -11.69
C THR A 51 -5.16 8.99 -10.21
N MET A 52 -4.22 8.58 -9.37
CA MET A 52 -4.17 8.94 -7.96
C MET A 52 -2.76 9.35 -7.57
N LYS A 53 -2.67 10.15 -6.51
CA LYS A 53 -1.43 10.55 -5.86
C LYS A 53 -1.52 10.25 -4.38
N ILE A 54 -0.48 9.61 -3.86
CA ILE A 54 -0.35 9.31 -2.44
C ILE A 54 0.46 10.41 -1.78
N ASN A 55 -0.08 10.97 -0.71
CA ASN A 55 0.54 12.03 0.07
C ASN A 55 1.24 11.47 1.31
N ASN A 56 0.69 10.40 1.87
CA ASN A 56 1.16 9.88 3.15
C ASN A 56 0.91 8.39 3.28
N PHE A 57 1.80 7.74 4.03
CA PHE A 57 1.70 6.35 4.41
C PHE A 57 2.04 6.26 5.90
N LYS A 58 1.04 5.95 6.73
CA LYS A 58 1.16 5.98 8.20
C LYS A 58 0.73 4.66 8.83
N LYS A 59 1.36 4.29 9.95
CA LYS A 59 0.95 3.11 10.74
C LYS A 59 -0.36 3.42 11.48
N SER A 60 -1.31 2.50 11.42
CA SER A 60 -2.55 2.58 12.19
C SER A 60 -2.31 2.10 13.63
N PRO A 61 -2.99 2.70 14.63
CA PRO A 61 -3.04 2.16 15.99
C PRO A 61 -3.50 0.70 16.05
N MET A 62 -4.35 0.27 15.10
CA MET A 62 -4.95 -1.07 15.06
C MET A 62 -4.12 -2.11 14.29
N LYS A 63 -2.79 -2.03 14.37
CA LYS A 63 -1.85 -2.93 13.68
C LYS A 63 -2.06 -2.97 12.14
N GLY A 64 -2.41 -1.85 11.54
CA GLY A 64 -2.55 -1.72 10.08
C GLY A 64 -1.77 -0.53 9.52
N TYR A 65 -2.15 -0.08 8.34
CA TYR A 65 -1.63 1.13 7.72
C TYR A 65 -2.74 1.96 7.10
N PHE A 66 -2.60 3.27 7.14
CA PHE A 66 -3.42 4.21 6.39
C PHE A 66 -2.59 4.80 5.25
N ILE A 67 -3.23 4.94 4.09
CA ILE A 67 -2.68 5.58 2.91
C ILE A 67 -3.59 6.74 2.56
N ASP A 68 -3.05 7.96 2.68
CA ASP A 68 -3.78 9.18 2.34
C ASP A 68 -3.41 9.60 0.92
N GLY A 69 -4.41 9.99 0.14
CA GLY A 69 -4.19 10.43 -1.23
C GLY A 69 -5.36 11.21 -1.80
N TYR A 70 -5.22 11.59 -3.06
CA TYR A 70 -6.28 12.20 -3.85
C TYR A 70 -6.25 11.69 -5.28
N ILE A 71 -7.36 11.81 -5.99
CA ILE A 71 -7.52 11.31 -7.36
C ILE A 71 -7.69 12.44 -8.37
N ASN A 72 -7.41 12.15 -9.64
CA ASN A 72 -7.63 13.03 -10.79
C ASN A 72 -6.98 14.42 -10.66
N ASP A 73 -5.84 14.49 -9.96
CA ASP A 73 -5.15 15.74 -9.67
C ASP A 73 -5.98 16.80 -8.91
N ASP A 74 -7.10 16.38 -8.31
CA ASP A 74 -8.01 17.23 -7.58
C ASP A 74 -7.92 16.95 -6.08
N LYS A 75 -7.37 17.91 -5.33
CA LYS A 75 -7.22 17.81 -3.87
C LYS A 75 -8.54 17.84 -3.11
N THR A 76 -9.67 18.10 -3.75
CA THR A 76 -10.99 17.95 -3.11
C THR A 76 -11.48 16.50 -3.16
N LEU A 77 -10.87 15.66 -4.00
CA LEU A 77 -11.19 14.25 -4.14
C LEU A 77 -10.23 13.38 -3.31
N GLU A 78 -10.18 13.66 -2.01
CA GLU A 78 -9.31 12.93 -1.07
C GLU A 78 -9.89 11.58 -0.66
N PHE A 79 -9.00 10.64 -0.35
CA PHE A 79 -9.33 9.34 0.20
C PHE A 79 -8.30 8.92 1.26
N GLU A 80 -8.76 8.08 2.19
CA GLU A 80 -7.91 7.36 3.14
C GLU A 80 -8.18 5.86 2.98
N ALA A 81 -7.20 5.11 2.48
CA ALA A 81 -7.29 3.66 2.36
C ALA A 81 -6.71 2.99 3.61
N TYR A 82 -7.44 2.02 4.16
CA TYR A 82 -7.00 1.23 5.30
C TYR A 82 -6.51 -0.16 4.87
N ILE A 83 -5.36 -0.56 5.39
CA ILE A 83 -4.76 -1.87 5.22
C ILE A 83 -4.71 -2.55 6.58
N SER A 84 -5.56 -3.54 6.77
CA SER A 84 -5.68 -4.27 8.03
C SER A 84 -4.68 -5.42 8.13
N SER A 85 -4.17 -5.67 9.34
CA SER A 85 -3.45 -6.93 9.62
C SER A 85 -4.32 -8.17 9.46
N ALA A 86 -5.63 -8.04 9.67
CA ALA A 86 -6.57 -9.16 9.49
C ALA A 86 -6.63 -9.62 8.02
N ASP A 87 -6.30 -8.72 7.09
CA ASP A 87 -6.33 -8.97 5.65
C ASP A 87 -4.93 -9.30 5.10
N ASN A 88 -4.09 -9.95 5.91
CA ASN A 88 -2.69 -10.23 5.59
C ASN A 88 -1.89 -8.98 5.16
N HIS A 89 -2.28 -7.80 5.65
CA HIS A 89 -1.69 -6.52 5.27
C HIS A 89 -1.80 -6.25 3.77
N GLN A 90 -2.93 -6.62 3.17
CA GLN A 90 -3.26 -6.27 1.81
C GLN A 90 -4.48 -5.36 1.80
N PHE A 91 -4.46 -4.30 0.97
CA PHE A 91 -5.63 -3.46 0.76
C PHE A 91 -6.78 -4.28 0.16
N THR A 92 -7.92 -4.36 0.84
CA THR A 92 -9.08 -5.18 0.43
C THR A 92 -10.25 -4.37 -0.13
N GLY A 93 -10.14 -3.03 -0.16
CA GLY A 93 -11.20 -2.13 -0.59
C GLY A 93 -11.76 -1.24 0.51
N ASP A 94 -11.18 -1.28 1.72
CA ASP A 94 -11.57 -0.42 2.83
C ASP A 94 -11.03 1.01 2.64
N VAL A 95 -11.91 1.92 2.22
CA VAL A 95 -11.55 3.30 1.90
C VAL A 95 -12.56 4.28 2.46
N GLY A 96 -12.07 5.23 3.24
CA GLY A 96 -12.79 6.41 3.70
C GLY A 96 -12.70 7.55 2.70
N TYR A 97 -13.80 8.28 2.52
CA TYR A 97 -13.89 9.42 1.60
C TYR A 97 -15.12 10.28 1.91
N ASP A 98 -15.13 11.52 1.40
CA ASP A 98 -16.32 12.36 1.38
C ASP A 98 -17.35 11.84 0.34
N THR A 99 -18.60 11.69 0.77
CA THR A 99 -19.73 11.30 -0.08
C THR A 99 -19.97 12.26 -1.24
N ASP A 100 -19.73 13.55 -1.02
CA ASP A 100 -19.84 14.61 -2.01
C ASP A 100 -18.60 14.78 -2.88
N GLY A 101 -17.47 14.18 -2.49
CA GLY A 101 -16.22 14.08 -3.22
C GLY A 101 -16.10 12.76 -4.00
N VAL A 102 -15.11 11.92 -3.65
CA VAL A 102 -14.87 10.61 -4.29
C VAL A 102 -16.12 9.73 -4.29
N GLY A 103 -16.96 9.86 -3.25
CA GLY A 103 -18.22 9.13 -3.12
C GLY A 103 -19.15 9.24 -4.34
N LYS A 104 -19.25 10.43 -4.96
CA LYS A 104 -20.08 10.66 -6.16
C LYS A 104 -19.58 9.93 -7.39
N LEU A 105 -18.29 9.60 -7.42
CA LEU A 105 -17.66 8.96 -8.57
C LEU A 105 -17.86 7.44 -8.55
N PHE A 106 -18.23 6.83 -7.44
CA PHE A 106 -18.46 5.39 -7.41
C PHE A 106 -19.58 4.97 -8.37
N LYS A 107 -19.33 3.87 -9.08
CA LYS A 107 -20.31 3.19 -9.94
C LYS A 107 -21.47 2.65 -9.10
N GLU A 108 -21.11 1.98 -8.00
CA GLU A 108 -22.03 1.38 -7.04
C GLU A 108 -22.03 2.12 -5.70
N LYS A 109 -23.22 2.37 -5.16
CA LYS A 109 -23.38 3.08 -3.87
C LYS A 109 -23.10 2.19 -2.67
N ASN A 110 -23.53 0.92 -2.71
CA ASN A 110 -23.32 0.01 -1.59
C ASN A 110 -21.92 -0.60 -1.66
N ALA A 111 -21.23 -0.68 -0.53
CA ALA A 111 -19.89 -1.26 -0.46
C ALA A 111 -19.84 -2.72 -0.96
N LYS A 112 -20.87 -3.52 -0.68
CA LYS A 112 -20.98 -4.93 -1.08
C LYS A 112 -21.02 -5.16 -2.60
N ASP A 113 -21.44 -4.15 -3.35
CA ASP A 113 -21.60 -4.23 -4.81
C ASP A 113 -20.30 -3.77 -5.52
N LYS A 114 -19.34 -3.19 -4.77
CA LYS A 114 -18.04 -2.78 -5.28
C LYS A 114 -17.11 -3.99 -5.39
N LEU A 115 -16.31 -4.03 -6.44
CA LEU A 115 -15.33 -5.09 -6.65
C LEU A 115 -14.13 -4.91 -5.72
N THR A 116 -13.74 -5.98 -5.03
CA THR A 116 -12.47 -5.99 -4.27
C THR A 116 -11.29 -6.18 -5.21
N PRO A 117 -10.07 -5.75 -4.83
CA PRO A 117 -8.87 -6.04 -5.63
C PRO A 117 -8.67 -7.54 -5.89
N ASN A 118 -9.02 -8.41 -4.93
CA ASN A 118 -8.90 -9.86 -5.10
C ASN A 118 -9.86 -10.40 -6.15
N ASP A 119 -11.10 -9.91 -6.18
CA ASP A 119 -12.09 -10.29 -7.19
C ASP A 119 -11.66 -9.84 -8.58
N ILE A 120 -11.11 -8.62 -8.69
CA ILE A 120 -10.61 -8.07 -9.95
C ILE A 120 -9.42 -8.92 -10.45
N ILE A 121 -8.41 -9.15 -9.61
CA ILE A 121 -7.22 -9.96 -9.95
C ILE A 121 -7.64 -11.35 -10.45
N LYS A 122 -8.58 -11.99 -9.76
CA LYS A 122 -9.08 -13.31 -10.15
C LYS A 122 -9.88 -13.26 -11.45
N LYS A 123 -10.81 -12.31 -11.60
CA LYS A 123 -11.69 -12.18 -12.77
C LYS A 123 -10.90 -11.86 -14.04
N GLU A 124 -9.87 -11.03 -13.94
CA GLU A 124 -9.04 -10.60 -15.06
C GLU A 124 -7.81 -11.48 -15.29
N ASN A 125 -7.64 -12.54 -14.49
CA ASN A 125 -6.48 -13.44 -14.54
C ASN A 125 -5.14 -12.70 -14.45
N LEU A 126 -5.06 -11.69 -13.57
CA LEU A 126 -3.85 -10.90 -13.35
C LEU A 126 -2.84 -11.70 -12.52
N ASN A 127 -1.55 -11.45 -12.75
CA ASN A 127 -0.50 -12.05 -11.95
C ASN A 127 -0.54 -11.48 -10.52
N LYS A 128 -0.93 -12.33 -9.57
CA LYS A 128 -1.06 -11.98 -8.14
C LYS A 128 0.21 -11.36 -7.54
N LYS A 129 1.39 -11.77 -7.99
CA LYS A 129 2.69 -11.23 -7.53
C LYS A 129 2.88 -9.76 -7.89
N ASP A 130 2.11 -9.23 -8.84
CA ASP A 130 2.16 -7.83 -9.23
C ASP A 130 1.45 -6.91 -8.24
N TYR A 131 0.58 -7.47 -7.40
CA TYR A 131 -0.31 -6.74 -6.50
C TYR A 131 -0.15 -7.13 -5.02
N GLU A 132 0.41 -8.29 -4.72
CA GLU A 132 0.59 -8.78 -3.35
C GLU A 132 2.06 -8.89 -2.95
N VAL A 133 2.34 -8.50 -1.72
CA VAL A 133 3.64 -8.67 -1.08
C VAL A 133 3.49 -8.54 0.43
N ASP A 134 4.18 -9.42 1.15
CA ASP A 134 4.21 -9.34 2.61
C ASP A 134 4.80 -8.00 3.08
N PRO A 135 4.26 -7.42 4.16
CA PRO A 135 4.82 -6.22 4.75
C PRO A 135 6.24 -6.50 5.30
N PRO A 136 7.13 -5.49 5.33
CA PRO A 136 8.44 -5.66 5.94
C PRO A 136 8.32 -6.04 7.43
N LEU A 137 8.95 -7.16 7.82
CA LEU A 137 8.91 -7.74 9.18
C LEU A 137 9.21 -6.76 10.32
N ILE A 138 10.02 -5.74 10.05
CA ILE A 138 10.53 -4.77 11.05
C ILE A 138 9.59 -3.59 11.30
N TRP A 139 8.41 -3.56 10.67
CA TRP A 139 7.36 -2.58 10.98
C TRP A 139 6.47 -2.95 12.17
N GLY A 140 6.85 -3.97 12.93
CA GLY A 140 6.32 -4.29 14.26
C GLY A 140 4.94 -4.96 14.18
N PHE A 141 4.97 -6.29 14.13
CA PHE A 141 3.85 -7.19 14.38
C PHE A 141 3.85 -7.67 15.83
#